data_AF-A0A7C7JNS1-F1
#
_entry.id   AF-A0A7C7JNS1-F1
#
_cell.length_a   1.000
_cell.length_b   1.000
_cell.length_c   1.000
_cell.angle_alpha   90.00
_cell.angle_beta   90.00
_cell.angle_gamma   90.00
#
_symmetry.space_group_name_H-M   'P 1'
#
loop_
_entity.id
_entity.type
_entity.pdbx_description
1 polymer ?
#
loop_
_entity_poly.entity_id
_entity_poly.type
_entity_poly.pdbx_seq_one_letter_code
_entity_poly.pdbx_strand_id
1 'polypeptide(L)'
;ELTRKLYTYNAINAAVCYLGAQAGHGMLADAANDENIATVALAVGAESSAALIAEFGFAPDEQQEWCERALGKYQDETISDPIERNCRDPIRKLGLHDRILGPLHLCLEHDLPHSALAATLSSALAYCEPSDLAAQTLQQTIAEHGEWNALKLIAPDIDARVESLLTPIDS
;
A
#
# COMPACT_ATOMS: atom_id res chain seq x y z
N GLU A 1 -11.24 -11.52 10.71
CA GLU A 1 -11.43 -11.65 9.24
C GLU A 1 -11.31 -10.32 8.48
N LEU A 2 -12.02 -9.25 8.88
CA LEU A 2 -11.98 -7.97 8.16
C LEU A 2 -10.58 -7.35 8.10
N THR A 3 -9.87 -7.29 9.24
CA THR A 3 -8.49 -6.77 9.31
C THR A 3 -7.52 -7.59 8.47
N ARG A 4 -7.59 -8.93 8.54
CA ARG A 4 -6.75 -9.81 7.71
C ARG A 4 -6.92 -9.54 6.22
N LYS A 5 -8.17 -9.42 5.74
CA LYS A 5 -8.44 -9.07 4.34
C LYS A 5 -7.92 -7.67 3.99
N LEU A 6 -8.16 -6.69 4.86
CA LEU A 6 -7.71 -5.31 4.65
C LEU A 6 -6.17 -5.24 4.57
N TYR A 7 -5.46 -5.93 5.46
CA TYR A 7 -4.00 -5.86 5.55
C TYR A 7 -3.29 -6.85 4.60
N THR A 8 -4.03 -7.79 3.98
CA THR A 8 -3.49 -8.71 2.98
C THR A 8 -3.93 -8.32 1.58
N TYR A 9 -5.20 -8.56 1.23
CA TYR A 9 -5.71 -8.33 -0.13
C TYR A 9 -5.60 -6.85 -0.51
N ASN A 10 -6.07 -5.95 0.35
CA ASN A 10 -6.07 -4.53 -0.02
C ASN A 10 -4.66 -3.93 0.04
N ALA A 11 -3.75 -4.47 0.87
CA ALA A 11 -2.35 -4.03 0.92
C ALA A 11 -1.61 -4.43 -0.37
N ILE A 12 -1.73 -5.70 -0.78
CA ILE A 12 -1.18 -6.20 -2.05
C ILE A 12 -1.78 -5.42 -3.24
N ASN A 13 -3.09 -5.17 -3.23
CA ASN A 13 -3.73 -4.34 -4.26
C ASN A 13 -3.17 -2.92 -4.28
N ALA A 14 -2.90 -2.31 -3.13
CA ALA A 14 -2.31 -0.97 -3.05
C ALA A 14 -0.92 -0.95 -3.68
N ALA A 15 -0.09 -1.95 -3.41
CA ALA A 15 1.20 -2.10 -4.06
C ALA A 15 1.04 -2.19 -5.58
N VAL A 16 0.21 -3.12 -6.06
CA VAL A 16 -0.02 -3.28 -7.49
C VAL A 16 -0.53 -1.99 -8.14
N CYS A 17 -1.53 -1.33 -7.56
CA CYS A 17 -2.19 -0.22 -8.22
C CYS A 17 -1.39 1.09 -8.16
N TYR A 18 -0.76 1.43 -7.03
CA TYR A 18 0.01 2.67 -6.92
C TYR A 18 1.36 2.57 -7.65
N LEU A 19 2.09 1.44 -7.54
CA LEU A 19 3.28 1.24 -8.36
C LEU A 19 2.92 1.11 -9.85
N GLY A 20 1.80 0.47 -10.16
CA GLY A 20 1.27 0.38 -11.52
C GLY A 20 0.97 1.75 -12.15
N ALA A 21 0.27 2.61 -11.42
CA ALA A 21 0.01 3.98 -11.84
C ALA A 21 1.31 4.76 -12.08
N GLN A 22 2.28 4.63 -11.17
CA GLN A 22 3.60 5.28 -11.30
C GLN A 22 4.39 4.76 -12.51
N ALA A 23 4.25 3.48 -12.85
CA ALA A 23 4.86 2.87 -14.02
C ALA A 23 4.09 3.13 -15.34
N GLY A 24 2.93 3.78 -15.28
CA GLY A 24 2.10 4.10 -16.45
C GLY A 24 1.18 2.98 -16.92
N HIS A 25 0.95 1.95 -16.10
CA HIS A 25 -0.01 0.89 -16.39
C HIS A 25 -1.45 1.40 -16.24
N GLY A 26 -2.33 1.02 -17.17
CA GLY A 26 -3.75 1.40 -17.14
C GLY A 26 -4.66 0.34 -16.50
N MET A 27 -4.28 -0.94 -16.58
CA MET A 27 -5.06 -2.07 -16.10
C MET A 27 -4.35 -2.78 -14.94
N LEU A 28 -5.14 -3.27 -13.99
CA LEU A 28 -4.63 -3.92 -12.78
C LEU A 28 -3.88 -5.21 -13.10
N ALA A 29 -4.38 -6.00 -14.05
CA ALA A 29 -3.73 -7.24 -14.47
C ALA A 29 -2.37 -6.99 -15.14
N ASP A 30 -2.25 -5.96 -15.98
CA ASP A 30 -0.97 -5.58 -16.60
C ASP A 30 0.06 -5.22 -15.52
N ALA A 31 -0.35 -4.39 -14.54
CA ALA A 31 0.52 -4.03 -13.42
C ALA A 31 0.86 -5.22 -12.51
N ALA A 32 -0.09 -6.13 -12.27
CA ALA A 32 0.13 -7.30 -11.41
C ALA A 32 1.04 -8.37 -12.05
N ASN A 33 1.13 -8.38 -13.39
CA ASN A 33 1.99 -9.27 -14.16
C ASN A 33 3.34 -8.63 -14.55
N ASP A 34 3.55 -7.35 -14.28
CA ASP A 34 4.87 -6.72 -14.33
C ASP A 34 5.78 -7.32 -13.23
N GLU A 35 6.91 -7.90 -13.63
CA GLU A 35 7.80 -8.62 -12.71
C GLU A 35 8.31 -7.74 -11.56
N ASN A 36 8.56 -6.44 -11.81
CA ASN A 36 9.04 -5.53 -10.76
C ASN A 36 7.94 -5.23 -9.76
N ILE A 37 6.71 -5.00 -10.22
CA ILE A 37 5.56 -4.71 -9.36
C ILE A 37 5.14 -5.96 -8.60
N ALA A 38 5.09 -7.12 -9.25
CA ALA A 38 4.78 -8.40 -8.62
C ALA A 38 5.76 -8.72 -7.49
N THR A 39 7.06 -8.43 -7.69
CA THR A 39 8.09 -8.61 -6.65
C THR A 39 7.80 -7.75 -5.42
N VAL A 40 7.46 -6.48 -5.60
CA VAL A 40 7.10 -5.59 -4.48
C VAL A 40 5.79 -6.03 -3.83
N ALA A 41 4.78 -6.43 -4.61
CA ALA A 41 3.50 -6.89 -4.10
C ALA A 41 3.63 -8.18 -3.25
N LEU A 42 4.49 -9.11 -3.65
CA LEU A 42 4.83 -10.31 -2.86
C LEU A 42 5.53 -9.92 -1.55
N ALA A 43 6.47 -8.97 -1.60
CA ALA A 43 7.15 -8.47 -0.40
C ALA A 43 6.18 -7.78 0.57
N VAL A 44 5.24 -6.96 0.06
CA VAL A 44 4.14 -6.38 0.86
C VAL A 44 3.30 -7.49 1.51
N GLY A 45 2.96 -8.54 0.75
CA GLY A 45 2.24 -9.69 1.30
C GLY A 45 3.00 -10.36 2.45
N ALA A 46 4.31 -10.53 2.31
CA ALA A 46 5.16 -11.13 3.34
C ALA A 46 5.28 -10.24 4.60
N GLU A 47 5.53 -8.94 4.44
CA GLU A 47 5.62 -7.97 5.55
C GLU A 47 4.28 -7.89 6.30
N SER A 48 3.17 -7.73 5.58
CA SER A 48 1.83 -7.75 6.17
C SER A 48 1.50 -9.06 6.87
N SER A 49 1.91 -10.20 6.30
CA SER A 49 1.69 -11.52 6.92
C SER A 49 2.44 -11.65 8.23
N ALA A 50 3.72 -11.25 8.27
CA ALA A 50 4.52 -11.28 9.49
C ALA A 50 3.89 -10.43 10.60
N ALA A 51 3.45 -9.22 10.26
CA ALA A 51 2.71 -8.34 11.18
C ALA A 51 1.41 -8.99 11.71
N LEU A 52 0.59 -9.57 10.82
CA LEU A 52 -0.65 -10.23 11.20
C LEU A 52 -0.42 -11.47 12.08
N ILE A 53 0.65 -12.23 11.84
CA ILE A 53 1.03 -13.39 12.65
C ILE A 53 1.48 -12.94 14.04
N ALA A 54 2.34 -11.91 14.12
CA ALA A 54 2.84 -11.39 15.38
C ALA A 54 1.72 -10.80 16.25
N GLU A 55 0.82 -10.03 15.65
CA GLU A 55 -0.26 -9.34 16.37
C GLU A 55 -1.43 -10.27 16.74
N PHE A 56 -1.85 -11.15 15.83
CA PHE A 56 -3.09 -11.91 15.98
C PHE A 56 -2.91 -13.43 16.07
N GLY A 57 -1.68 -13.94 15.92
CA GLY A 57 -1.39 -15.37 16.02
C GLY A 57 -1.97 -16.22 14.87
N PHE A 58 -2.15 -15.64 13.67
CA PHE A 58 -2.57 -16.40 12.49
C PHE A 58 -1.56 -17.49 12.11
N ALA A 59 -2.04 -18.56 11.49
CA ALA A 59 -1.18 -19.63 11.02
C ALA A 59 -0.37 -19.17 9.79
N PRO A 60 0.96 -19.41 9.74
CA PRO A 60 1.80 -18.93 8.63
C PRO A 60 1.43 -19.49 7.25
N ASP A 61 1.09 -20.78 7.19
CA ASP A 61 0.61 -21.47 5.99
C ASP A 61 -0.69 -20.84 5.47
N GLU A 62 -1.63 -20.57 6.36
CA GLU A 62 -2.87 -19.90 5.99
C GLU A 62 -2.60 -18.46 5.48
N GLN A 63 -1.63 -17.73 6.04
CA GLN A 63 -1.31 -16.39 5.51
C GLN A 63 -0.66 -16.45 4.13
N GLN A 64 0.23 -17.41 3.90
CA GLN A 64 0.82 -17.64 2.59
C GLN A 64 -0.26 -17.89 1.53
N GLU A 65 -1.23 -18.77 1.81
CA GLU A 65 -2.35 -19.04 0.90
C GLU A 65 -3.19 -17.78 0.62
N TRP A 66 -3.38 -16.92 1.63
CA TRP A 66 -4.11 -15.65 1.46
C TRP A 66 -3.37 -14.70 0.52
N CYS A 67 -2.05 -14.57 0.66
CA CYS A 67 -1.22 -13.73 -0.22
C CYS A 67 -1.23 -14.24 -1.66
N GLU A 68 -0.99 -15.54 -1.86
CA GLU A 68 -0.98 -16.17 -3.19
C GLU A 68 -2.32 -15.99 -3.90
N ARG A 69 -3.43 -16.21 -3.18
CA ARG A 69 -4.78 -15.99 -3.73
C ARG A 69 -5.06 -14.52 -4.04
N ALA A 70 -4.57 -13.59 -3.23
CA ALA A 70 -4.75 -12.17 -3.48
C ALA A 70 -4.03 -11.75 -4.75
N LEU A 71 -2.73 -12.07 -4.87
CA LEU A 71 -1.96 -11.72 -6.05
C LEU A 71 -2.47 -12.42 -7.31
N GLY A 72 -2.77 -13.73 -7.23
CA GLY A 72 -3.31 -14.49 -8.36
C GLY A 72 -4.64 -13.91 -8.87
N LYS A 73 -5.48 -13.37 -7.98
CA LYS A 73 -6.69 -12.63 -8.39
C LYS A 73 -6.35 -11.36 -9.17
N TYR A 74 -5.34 -10.61 -8.77
CA TYR A 74 -4.96 -9.37 -9.45
C TYR A 74 -4.24 -9.63 -10.77
N GLN A 75 -3.62 -10.80 -10.94
CA GLN A 75 -2.98 -11.25 -12.18
C GLN A 75 -3.96 -11.82 -13.22
N ASP A 76 -5.23 -12.03 -12.88
CA ASP A 76 -6.22 -12.61 -13.78
C ASP A 76 -6.58 -11.62 -14.92
N GLU A 77 -5.97 -11.82 -16.09
CA GLU A 77 -6.18 -11.03 -17.30
C GLU A 77 -7.63 -11.08 -17.82
N THR A 78 -8.46 -12.01 -17.36
CA THR A 78 -9.88 -12.07 -17.72
C THR A 78 -10.71 -11.02 -16.98
N ILE A 79 -10.16 -10.41 -15.92
CA ILE A 79 -10.80 -9.36 -15.13
C ILE A 79 -10.34 -7.99 -15.64
N SER A 80 -11.22 -7.31 -16.39
CA SER A 80 -10.99 -5.92 -16.81
C SER A 80 -11.19 -4.96 -15.64
N ASP A 81 -10.11 -4.66 -14.93
CA ASP A 81 -10.11 -3.77 -13.77
C ASP A 81 -9.13 -2.59 -13.92
N PRO A 82 -9.60 -1.35 -14.09
CA PRO A 82 -8.71 -0.20 -14.28
C PRO A 82 -7.91 0.18 -13.02
N ILE A 83 -6.67 0.63 -13.20
CA ILE A 83 -5.80 1.16 -12.14
C ILE A 83 -6.45 2.37 -11.46
N GLU A 84 -7.00 3.30 -12.25
CA GLU A 84 -7.67 4.51 -11.74
C GLU A 84 -8.76 4.18 -10.71
N ARG A 85 -9.59 3.15 -10.97
CA ARG A 85 -10.62 2.67 -10.04
C ARG A 85 -10.02 2.12 -8.74
N ASN A 86 -8.89 1.42 -8.85
CA ASN A 86 -8.20 0.80 -7.72
C ASN A 86 -7.38 1.80 -6.91
N CYS A 87 -6.93 2.91 -7.49
CA CYS A 87 -6.18 3.97 -6.80
C CYS A 87 -7.07 5.06 -6.20
N ARG A 88 -8.27 5.28 -6.76
CA ARG A 88 -9.22 6.33 -6.37
C ARG A 88 -9.41 6.52 -4.86
N ASP A 89 -9.59 7.76 -4.43
CA ASP A 89 -9.77 8.13 -3.03
C ASP A 89 -8.54 7.77 -2.15
N PRO A 90 -7.33 8.28 -2.52
CA PRO A 90 -6.09 7.93 -1.83
C PRO A 90 -6.06 8.44 -0.38
N ILE A 91 -6.66 9.60 -0.08
CA ILE A 91 -6.71 10.15 1.28
C ILE A 91 -7.36 9.15 2.26
N ARG A 92 -8.51 8.55 1.87
CA ARG A 92 -9.15 7.52 2.71
C ARG A 92 -8.28 6.27 2.87
N LYS A 93 -7.54 5.88 1.82
CA LYS A 93 -6.66 4.69 1.81
C LYS A 93 -5.35 4.88 2.57
N LEU A 94 -4.97 6.13 2.81
CA LEU A 94 -3.85 6.54 3.64
C LEU A 94 -4.25 6.74 5.11
N GLY A 95 -5.47 6.34 5.51
CA GLY A 95 -5.88 6.35 6.91
C GLY A 95 -5.04 5.42 7.77
N LEU A 96 -4.85 5.78 9.04
CA LEU A 96 -3.95 5.11 9.99
C LEU A 96 -4.12 3.59 10.08
N HIS A 97 -5.36 3.10 9.99
CA HIS A 97 -5.70 1.68 10.09
C HIS A 97 -6.22 1.10 8.75
N ASP A 98 -5.95 1.76 7.62
CA ASP A 98 -6.27 1.22 6.29
C ASP A 98 -5.07 0.41 5.75
N ARG A 99 -5.17 0.01 4.49
CA ARG A 99 -4.40 -1.06 3.84
C ARG A 99 -2.88 -0.88 3.77
N ILE A 100 -2.35 0.33 3.97
CA ILE A 100 -0.90 0.61 3.93
C ILE A 100 -0.39 0.87 5.34
N LEU A 101 -0.90 1.92 5.99
CA LEU A 101 -0.42 2.33 7.31
C LEU A 101 -0.74 1.32 8.41
N GLY A 102 -1.86 0.60 8.30
CA GLY A 102 -2.24 -0.43 9.26
C GLY A 102 -1.18 -1.53 9.42
N PRO A 103 -0.85 -2.29 8.36
CA PRO A 103 0.21 -3.30 8.45
C PRO A 103 1.60 -2.70 8.69
N LEU A 104 1.88 -1.48 8.17
CA LEU A 104 3.15 -0.80 8.44
C LEU A 104 3.34 -0.50 9.93
N HIS A 105 2.28 -0.03 10.61
CA HIS A 105 2.31 0.24 12.04
C HIS A 105 2.58 -1.02 12.84
N LEU A 106 1.88 -2.12 12.51
CA LEU A 106 2.14 -3.41 13.15
C LEU A 106 3.58 -3.88 12.94
N CYS A 107 4.15 -3.69 11.74
CA CYS A 107 5.56 -4.03 11.52
C CYS A 107 6.48 -3.21 12.44
N LEU A 108 6.21 -1.90 12.59
CA LEU A 108 6.97 -1.02 13.47
C LEU A 108 6.81 -1.37 14.96
N GLU A 109 5.62 -1.79 15.41
CA GLU A 109 5.36 -2.21 16.79
C GLU A 109 6.07 -3.52 17.16
N HIS A 110 6.21 -4.43 16.19
CA HIS A 110 6.82 -5.75 16.38
C HIS A 110 8.27 -5.84 15.88
N ASP A 111 8.90 -4.70 15.55
CA ASP A 111 10.28 -4.61 15.02
C ASP A 111 10.52 -5.53 13.79
N LEU A 112 9.55 -5.59 12.88
CA LEU A 112 9.55 -6.42 11.67
C LEU A 112 9.98 -5.63 10.42
N PRO A 113 10.48 -6.30 9.37
CA PRO A 113 10.75 -5.67 8.07
C PRO A 113 9.49 -5.01 7.46
N HIS A 114 9.67 -3.84 6.84
CA HIS A 114 8.56 -3.02 6.32
C HIS A 114 8.95 -2.13 5.12
N SER A 115 9.97 -2.56 4.36
CA SER A 115 10.52 -1.81 3.23
C SER A 115 9.56 -1.71 2.04
N ALA A 116 8.80 -2.76 1.74
CA ALA A 116 7.89 -2.80 0.61
C ALA A 116 6.59 -2.02 0.92
N LEU A 117 6.11 -2.09 2.17
CA LEU A 117 5.03 -1.25 2.66
C LEU A 117 5.40 0.25 2.62
N ALA A 118 6.63 0.59 2.98
CA ALA A 118 7.15 1.96 2.87
C ALA A 118 7.23 2.43 1.40
N ALA A 119 7.76 1.61 0.49
CA ALA A 119 7.78 1.93 -0.94
C ALA A 119 6.36 2.13 -1.51
N THR A 120 5.41 1.29 -1.09
CA THR A 120 3.99 1.42 -1.46
C THR A 120 3.38 2.72 -0.93
N LEU A 121 3.71 3.12 0.30
CA LEU A 121 3.31 4.42 0.87
C LEU A 121 3.83 5.59 0.03
N SER A 122 5.11 5.57 -0.36
CA SER A 122 5.70 6.60 -1.21
C SER A 122 4.98 6.69 -2.57
N SER A 123 4.71 5.56 -3.23
CA SER A 123 3.94 5.57 -4.48
C SER A 123 2.50 6.06 -4.30
N ALA A 124 1.86 5.76 -3.16
CA ALA A 124 0.52 6.26 -2.86
C ALA A 124 0.49 7.77 -2.62
N LEU A 125 1.51 8.32 -1.96
CA LEU A 125 1.68 9.77 -1.76
C LEU A 125 1.99 10.50 -3.07
N ALA A 126 2.73 9.87 -3.98
CA ALA A 126 3.02 10.40 -5.31
C ALA A 126 1.83 10.29 -6.29
N TYR A 127 0.75 9.60 -5.91
CA TYR A 127 -0.38 9.38 -6.81
C TYR A 127 -1.10 10.69 -7.14
N CYS A 128 -1.21 10.96 -8.44
CA CYS A 128 -1.90 12.11 -8.99
C CYS A 128 -2.81 11.65 -10.12
N GLU A 129 -4.10 11.98 -10.02
CA GLU A 129 -5.11 11.65 -11.03
C GLU A 129 -6.07 12.84 -11.18
N PRO A 130 -6.05 13.56 -12.33
CA PRO A 130 -6.86 14.75 -12.53
C PRO A 130 -8.37 14.56 -12.39
N SER A 131 -8.87 13.33 -12.59
CA SER A 131 -10.28 13.01 -12.41
C SER A 131 -10.68 12.69 -10.97
N ASP A 132 -9.71 12.53 -10.06
CA ASP A 132 -9.95 12.23 -8.64
C ASP A 132 -9.71 13.46 -7.76
N LEU A 133 -10.79 14.02 -7.20
CA LEU A 133 -10.72 15.17 -6.30
C LEU A 133 -9.87 14.89 -5.06
N ALA A 134 -9.90 13.67 -4.52
CA ALA A 134 -9.11 13.32 -3.34
C ALA A 134 -7.62 13.23 -3.68
N ALA A 135 -7.25 12.78 -4.89
CA ALA A 135 -5.87 12.81 -5.35
C ALA A 135 -5.38 14.26 -5.55
N GLN A 136 -6.22 15.14 -6.11
CA GLN A 136 -5.90 16.55 -6.23
C GLN A 136 -5.69 17.22 -4.85
N THR A 137 -6.59 16.96 -3.89
CA THR A 137 -6.45 17.47 -2.52
C THR A 137 -5.18 16.94 -1.85
N LEU A 138 -4.83 15.67 -2.06
CA LEU A 138 -3.59 15.09 -1.55
C LEU A 138 -2.37 15.84 -2.07
N GLN A 139 -2.27 16.02 -3.40
CA GLN A 139 -1.15 16.73 -4.02
C GLN A 139 -1.07 18.20 -3.58
N GLN A 140 -2.21 18.88 -3.44
CA GLN A 140 -2.24 20.25 -2.91
C GLN A 140 -1.73 20.30 -1.47
N THR A 141 -2.17 19.38 -0.61
CA THR A 141 -1.78 19.33 0.80
C THR A 141 -0.28 19.03 0.95
N ILE A 142 0.26 18.14 0.11
CA ILE A 142 1.70 17.85 0.05
C ILE A 142 2.48 19.09 -0.42
N ALA A 143 2.01 19.81 -1.44
CA ALA A 143 2.66 21.02 -1.91
C ALA A 143 2.69 22.14 -0.85
N GLU A 144 1.65 22.25 -0.03
CA GLU A 144 1.53 23.29 1.01
C GLU A 144 2.32 22.95 2.29
N HIS A 145 2.42 21.68 2.65
CA HIS A 145 2.91 21.26 3.98
C HIS A 145 4.12 20.30 3.95
N GLY A 146 4.44 19.71 2.80
CA GLY A 146 5.35 18.58 2.66
C GLY A 146 4.68 17.24 2.98
N GLU A 147 5.26 16.14 2.49
CA GLU A 147 4.69 14.79 2.59
C GLU A 147 4.36 14.37 4.03
N TRP A 148 5.31 14.56 4.95
CA TRP A 148 5.12 14.15 6.35
C TRP A 148 3.96 14.90 7.03
N ASN A 149 3.89 16.22 6.86
CA ASN A 149 2.83 16.99 7.49
C ASN A 149 1.48 16.72 6.83
N ALA A 150 1.44 16.51 5.52
CA ALA A 150 0.22 16.07 4.83
C ALA A 150 -0.26 14.72 5.38
N LEU A 151 0.66 13.75 5.56
CA LEU A 151 0.32 12.43 6.10
C LEU A 151 -0.22 12.51 7.54
N LYS A 152 0.36 13.36 8.40
CA LYS A 152 -0.19 13.61 9.75
C LYS A 152 -1.59 14.23 9.75
N LEU A 153 -1.94 15.05 8.76
CA LEU A 153 -3.31 15.57 8.65
C LEU A 153 -4.31 14.45 8.31
N ILE A 154 -3.88 13.45 7.55
CA ILE A 154 -4.69 12.29 7.17
C ILE A 154 -4.74 11.24 8.30
N ALA A 155 -3.62 11.04 8.99
CA ALA A 155 -3.44 10.08 10.07
C ALA A 155 -2.79 10.77 11.30
N PRO A 156 -3.58 11.47 12.15
CA PRO A 156 -3.04 12.29 13.25
C PRO A 156 -2.16 11.56 14.26
N ASP A 157 -2.44 10.28 14.51
CA ASP A 157 -1.71 9.44 15.48
C ASP A 157 -0.67 8.52 14.81
N ILE A 158 -0.21 8.87 13.60
CA ILE A 158 0.81 8.11 12.89
C ILE A 158 2.14 8.07 13.66
N ASP A 159 2.78 6.90 13.70
CA ASP A 159 4.09 6.71 14.34
C ASP A 159 5.14 7.62 13.70
N ALA A 160 5.85 8.40 14.52
CA ALA A 160 6.87 9.34 14.07
C ALA A 160 8.02 8.67 13.32
N ARG A 161 8.27 7.36 13.54
CA ARG A 161 9.25 6.58 12.78
C ARG A 161 8.92 6.52 11.29
N VAL A 162 7.67 6.75 10.87
CA VAL A 162 7.30 6.79 9.46
C VAL A 162 7.93 8.00 8.74
N GLU A 163 8.21 9.10 9.44
CA GLU A 163 8.84 10.29 8.83
C GLU A 163 10.19 9.96 8.17
N SER A 164 11.00 9.12 8.82
CA SER A 164 12.30 8.72 8.27
C SER A 164 12.18 7.78 7.07
N LEU A 165 11.04 7.13 6.87
CA LEU A 165 10.78 6.26 5.72
C LEU A 165 10.41 7.05 4.45
N LEU A 166 9.91 8.28 4.62
CA LEU A 166 9.54 9.17 3.50
C LEU A 166 10.73 9.98 2.98
N THR A 167 11.78 10.11 3.78
CA THR A 167 12.96 10.87 3.39
C THR A 167 13.81 10.01 2.45
N PRO A 168 14.18 10.49 1.25
CA PRO A 168 15.17 9.81 0.44
C PRO A 168 16.43 9.61 1.28
N ILE A 169 16.91 8.37 1.40
CA ILE A 169 18.25 8.14 1.93
C ILE A 169 19.17 8.87 0.96
N ASP A 170 19.80 9.95 1.43
CA ASP A 170 20.76 10.73 0.64
C ASP A 170 21.68 9.77 -0.13
N SER A 171 21.64 9.89 -1.46
CA SER A 171 22.43 9.10 -2.41
C SER A 171 23.91 9.40 -2.34
#